data_AF-A0A9E1IXQ0-F1
#
_entry.id   AF-A0A9E1IXQ0-F1
#
_cell.length_a   1.000
_cell.length_b   1.000
_cell.length_c   1.000
_cell.angle_alpha   90.00
_cell.angle_beta   90.00
_cell.angle_gamma   90.00
#
_symmetry.space_group_name_H-M   'P 1'
#
loop_
_entity.id
_entity.type
_entity.pdbx_description
1 polymer ?
#
loop_
_entity_poly.entity_id
_entity_poly.type
_entity_poly.pdbx_seq_one_letter_code
_entity_poly.pdbx_strand_id
1 'polypeptide(L)'
;MKAFTLFTFLILMLSAKNVFSSEMIEVPAGKFVMGDEADNGALPQQDILLQEFSIDRFEVTQEEYARLFPEFIFWKGAEAHPVTNITWHQAQSYCKQLGKRLPTEQEWEKSARGTDARLYPWGDKPLRKKPHPFYSGIIKRRVGLNKKDNSPYGARDMAGSVWEWTASTENGEKVTRGGLWNHHLEYEYGKTFDRNLIAPFGRFIFLGFRCAK
;
A
#
# COMPACT_ATOMS: atom_id res chain seq x y z
N MET A 1 -2.85 -3.99 -67.75
CA MET A 1 -1.87 -4.53 -66.77
C MET A 1 -1.02 -3.36 -66.32
N LYS A 2 -1.00 -2.85 -65.08
CA LYS A 2 -1.35 -3.37 -63.75
C LYS A 2 -1.92 -2.20 -62.90
N ALA A 3 -2.83 -2.53 -61.99
CA ALA A 3 -3.57 -1.59 -61.15
C ALA A 3 -2.70 -0.94 -60.07
N PHE A 4 -2.87 0.37 -59.90
CA PHE A 4 -2.47 1.13 -58.71
C PHE A 4 -3.29 0.62 -57.52
N THR A 5 -2.61 0.08 -56.49
CA THR A 5 -3.24 -0.17 -55.20
C THR A 5 -2.58 0.74 -54.17
N LEU A 6 -3.33 1.78 -53.79
CA LEU A 6 -3.02 2.73 -52.75
C LEU A 6 -3.01 1.97 -51.42
N PHE A 7 -1.82 1.63 -50.90
CA PHE A 7 -1.71 1.02 -49.57
C PHE A 7 -1.89 2.13 -48.53
N THR A 8 -3.11 2.18 -47.99
CA THR A 8 -3.52 3.00 -46.86
C THR A 8 -2.54 2.81 -45.70
N PHE A 9 -1.93 3.92 -45.26
CA PHE A 9 -1.20 4.00 -43.99
C PHE A 9 -2.22 3.90 -42.84
N LEU A 10 -2.68 2.68 -42.55
CA LEU A 10 -3.36 2.38 -41.30
C LEU A 10 -2.26 1.95 -40.32
N ILE A 11 -1.64 2.94 -39.67
CA ILE A 11 -0.82 2.69 -38.47
C ILE A 11 -1.79 2.07 -37.45
N LEU A 12 -1.72 0.75 -37.31
CA LEU A 12 -2.36 0.05 -36.20
C LEU A 12 -1.84 0.70 -34.91
N MET A 13 -2.74 1.40 -34.23
CA MET A 13 -2.62 1.63 -32.80
C MET A 13 -2.76 0.29 -32.07
N LEU A 14 -1.73 -0.54 -32.16
CA LEU A 14 -1.60 -1.76 -31.37
C LEU A 14 -1.12 -1.38 -29.97
N SER A 15 -2.10 -1.09 -29.13
CA SER A 15 -2.15 -1.39 -27.69
C SER A 15 -0.84 -1.34 -26.91
N ALA A 16 -0.51 -0.17 -26.36
CA ALA A 16 0.34 -0.04 -25.18
C ALA A 16 -0.48 -0.16 -23.87
N LYS A 17 -1.53 -1.01 -23.86
CA LYS A 17 -2.42 -1.20 -22.70
C LYS A 17 -2.22 -2.54 -21.97
N ASN A 18 -1.01 -3.08 -21.97
CA ASN A 18 -0.62 -4.07 -20.95
C ASN A 18 0.32 -3.43 -19.93
N VAL A 19 -0.17 -2.36 -19.30
CA VAL A 19 0.32 -1.97 -17.98
C VAL A 19 -0.25 -3.01 -17.03
N PHE A 20 0.54 -4.01 -16.65
CA PHE A 20 0.18 -4.91 -15.55
C PHE A 20 0.00 -4.03 -14.31
N SER A 21 -1.26 -3.69 -14.03
CA SER A 21 -1.68 -3.12 -12.76
C SER A 21 -1.45 -4.18 -11.70
N SER A 22 -0.89 -3.77 -10.56
CA SER A 22 -0.98 -4.53 -9.30
C SER A 22 -2.39 -5.12 -9.15
N GLU A 23 -2.46 -6.40 -8.77
CA GLU A 23 -3.72 -7.08 -8.46
C GLU A 23 -4.46 -6.26 -7.39
N MET A 24 -5.70 -5.85 -7.66
CA MET A 24 -6.54 -5.16 -6.68
C MET A 24 -7.49 -6.16 -6.02
N ILE A 25 -7.78 -5.94 -4.75
CA ILE A 25 -8.80 -6.66 -3.99
C ILE A 25 -10.00 -5.75 -3.77
N GLU A 26 -11.19 -6.32 -3.85
CA GLU A 26 -12.44 -5.62 -3.60
C GLU A 26 -12.75 -5.61 -2.10
N VAL A 27 -13.06 -4.43 -1.58
CA VAL A 27 -13.53 -4.23 -0.20
C VAL A 27 -15.01 -3.83 -0.26
N PRO A 28 -15.93 -4.65 0.25
CA PRO A 28 -17.35 -4.40 0.12
C PRO A 28 -17.77 -3.15 0.89
N ALA A 29 -18.81 -2.48 0.40
CA ALA A 29 -19.50 -1.43 1.15
C ALA A 29 -19.96 -1.96 2.52
N GLY A 30 -19.98 -1.10 3.52
CA GLY A 30 -20.49 -1.45 4.84
C GLY A 30 -19.72 -0.83 5.99
N LYS A 31 -20.26 -1.04 7.19
CA LYS A 31 -19.68 -0.54 8.44
C LYS A 31 -18.46 -1.36 8.83
N PHE A 32 -17.48 -0.68 9.42
CA PHE A 32 -16.40 -1.32 10.16
C PHE A 32 -16.03 -0.46 11.36
N VAL A 33 -15.32 -1.08 12.29
CA VAL A 33 -14.82 -0.46 13.51
C VAL A 33 -13.40 0.03 13.28
N MET A 34 -13.22 1.34 13.24
CA MET A 34 -11.91 1.99 13.15
C MET A 34 -11.39 2.34 14.54
N GLY A 35 -10.08 2.31 14.75
CA GLY A 35 -9.44 2.69 16.01
C GLY A 35 -9.48 1.59 17.06
N ASP A 36 -9.02 1.92 18.26
CA ASP A 36 -8.90 1.00 19.39
C ASP A 36 -9.03 1.76 20.72
N GLU A 37 -9.72 1.17 21.70
CA GLU A 37 -9.91 1.78 23.03
C GLU A 37 -8.82 1.36 24.05
N ALA A 38 -8.09 0.28 23.78
CA ALA A 38 -7.12 -0.27 24.73
C ALA A 38 -5.71 0.28 24.52
N ASP A 39 -5.38 0.69 23.29
CA ASP A 39 -4.08 1.24 22.94
C ASP A 39 -4.08 2.78 23.03
N ASN A 40 -3.25 3.33 23.92
CA ASN A 40 -3.13 4.78 24.13
C ASN A 40 -2.60 5.55 22.91
N GLY A 41 -1.99 4.86 21.93
CA GLY A 41 -1.53 5.45 20.67
C GLY A 41 -2.57 5.41 19.55
N ALA A 42 -3.67 4.69 19.74
CA ALA A 42 -4.74 4.60 18.75
C ALA A 42 -5.68 5.81 18.80
N LEU A 43 -6.39 6.02 17.69
CA LEU A 43 -7.58 6.87 17.71
C LEU A 43 -8.70 6.14 18.47
N PRO A 44 -9.60 6.89 19.15
CA PRO A 44 -10.79 6.31 19.76
C PRO A 44 -11.60 5.49 18.77
N GLN A 45 -12.25 4.47 19.26
CA GLN A 45 -12.98 3.56 18.41
C GLN A 45 -14.22 4.23 17.82
N GLN A 46 -14.42 4.07 16.51
CA GLN A 46 -15.55 4.67 15.80
C GLN A 46 -16.12 3.72 14.74
N ASP A 47 -17.44 3.67 14.67
CA ASP A 47 -18.15 3.05 13.54
C ASP A 47 -18.06 3.93 12.29
N ILE A 48 -17.38 3.45 11.26
CA ILE A 48 -17.23 4.11 9.97
C ILE A 48 -18.00 3.33 8.90
N LEU A 49 -18.83 4.02 8.12
CA LEU A 49 -19.49 3.48 6.95
C LEU A 49 -18.72 3.88 5.69
N LEU A 50 -18.21 2.90 4.95
CA LEU A 50 -17.55 3.12 3.65
C LEU A 50 -18.39 2.53 2.51
N GLN A 51 -18.32 3.17 1.35
CA GLN A 51 -18.76 2.57 0.09
C GLN A 51 -17.82 1.43 -0.32
N GLU A 52 -18.20 0.68 -1.34
CA GLU A 52 -17.30 -0.29 -1.96
C GLU A 52 -16.15 0.45 -2.64
N PHE A 53 -14.97 -0.16 -2.57
CA PHE A 53 -13.77 0.32 -3.24
C PHE A 53 -12.83 -0.86 -3.47
N SER A 54 -11.85 -0.65 -4.34
CA SER A 54 -10.78 -1.60 -4.57
C SER A 54 -9.46 -1.03 -4.07
N ILE A 55 -8.56 -1.87 -3.58
CA ILE A 55 -7.21 -1.49 -3.14
C ILE A 55 -6.19 -2.48 -3.65
N ASP A 56 -4.98 -2.02 -3.97
CA ASP A 56 -3.90 -2.89 -4.39
C ASP A 56 -3.61 -3.93 -3.28
N ARG A 57 -3.49 -5.21 -3.69
CA ARG A 57 -3.22 -6.33 -2.78
C ARG A 57 -1.91 -6.15 -2.03
N PHE A 58 -0.90 -5.63 -2.70
CA PHE A 58 0.46 -5.40 -2.20
C PHE A 58 0.83 -3.93 -2.37
N GLU A 59 1.89 -3.50 -1.68
CA GLU A 59 2.52 -2.21 -1.95
C GLU A 59 3.03 -2.14 -3.39
N VAL A 60 3.08 -0.93 -3.95
CA VAL A 60 3.68 -0.70 -5.27
C VAL A 60 5.15 -1.09 -5.21
N THR A 61 5.59 -1.92 -6.14
CA THR A 61 6.98 -2.37 -6.20
C THR A 61 7.90 -1.37 -6.91
N GLN A 62 9.21 -1.52 -6.69
CA GLN A 62 10.23 -0.69 -7.34
C GLN A 62 10.16 -0.78 -8.87
N GLU A 63 9.94 -1.99 -9.40
CA GLU A 63 9.78 -2.21 -10.84
C GLU A 63 8.50 -1.56 -11.38
N GLU A 64 7.37 -1.72 -10.70
CA GLU A 64 6.10 -1.11 -11.10
C GLU A 64 6.17 0.42 -11.11
N TYR A 65 6.85 1.02 -10.12
CA TYR A 65 7.07 2.46 -10.07
C TYR A 65 7.96 2.95 -11.23
N ALA A 66 9.10 2.28 -11.45
CA ALA A 66 10.06 2.65 -12.48
C ALA A 66 9.52 2.55 -13.92
N ARG A 67 8.46 1.76 -14.16
CA ARG A 67 7.78 1.70 -15.47
C ARG A 67 7.09 3.02 -15.84
N LEU A 68 6.59 3.78 -14.86
CA LEU A 68 5.98 5.10 -15.11
C LEU A 68 6.97 6.26 -14.91
N PHE A 69 7.99 6.04 -14.09
CA PHE A 69 9.01 7.04 -13.73
C PHE A 69 10.40 6.46 -13.99
N PRO A 70 10.85 6.39 -15.26
CA PRO A 70 12.09 5.71 -15.65
C PRO A 70 13.37 6.35 -15.08
N GLU A 71 13.28 7.58 -14.57
CA GLU A 71 14.35 8.25 -13.81
C GLU A 71 14.54 7.67 -12.40
N PHE A 72 13.57 6.90 -11.91
CA PHE A 72 13.66 6.23 -10.62
C PHE A 72 14.60 5.03 -10.68
N ILE A 73 15.68 5.09 -9.90
CA ILE A 73 16.73 4.06 -9.89
C ILE A 73 16.64 3.24 -8.60
N PHE A 74 16.69 1.92 -8.74
CA PHE A 74 16.78 0.98 -7.63
C PHE A 74 17.89 -0.04 -7.87
N TRP A 75 18.34 -0.69 -6.79
CA TRP A 75 19.37 -1.72 -6.84
C TRP A 75 18.87 -2.97 -7.60
N LYS A 76 19.69 -3.51 -8.50
CA LYS A 76 19.39 -4.79 -9.18
C LYS A 76 19.08 -5.88 -8.14
N GLY A 77 18.00 -6.64 -8.35
CA GLY A 77 17.51 -7.64 -7.40
C GLY A 77 16.45 -7.13 -6.42
N ALA A 78 16.15 -5.82 -6.42
CA ALA A 78 15.10 -5.21 -5.59
C ALA A 78 13.81 -4.92 -6.37
N GLU A 79 13.62 -5.50 -7.56
CA GLU A 79 12.49 -5.25 -8.47
C GLU A 79 11.15 -5.41 -7.74
N ALA A 80 11.01 -6.51 -7.00
CA ALA A 80 9.79 -6.88 -6.28
C ALA A 80 9.70 -6.29 -4.85
N HIS A 81 10.64 -5.43 -4.45
CA HIS A 81 10.56 -4.76 -3.14
C HIS A 81 9.59 -3.58 -3.22
N PRO A 82 8.93 -3.18 -2.12
CA PRO A 82 8.16 -1.94 -2.08
C PRO A 82 8.99 -0.74 -2.52
N VAL A 83 8.40 0.11 -3.35
CA VAL A 83 8.95 1.42 -3.65
C VAL A 83 8.91 2.28 -2.39
N THR A 84 9.99 3.02 -2.16
CA THR A 84 10.19 3.84 -0.95
C THR A 84 11.02 5.06 -1.29
N ASN A 85 11.28 5.93 -0.31
CA ASN A 85 12.08 7.14 -0.49
C ASN A 85 11.49 8.10 -1.55
N ILE A 86 10.17 8.15 -1.59
CA ILE A 86 9.38 9.06 -2.42
C ILE A 86 8.47 9.92 -1.53
N THR A 87 8.10 11.09 -2.03
CA THR A 87 7.17 11.99 -1.34
C THR A 87 5.73 11.54 -1.51
N TRP A 88 4.83 12.08 -0.69
CA TRP A 88 3.38 11.86 -0.84
C TRP A 88 2.89 12.28 -2.23
N HIS A 89 3.41 13.40 -2.75
CA HIS A 89 3.05 13.90 -4.08
C HIS A 89 3.46 12.95 -5.21
N GLN A 90 4.63 12.30 -5.09
CA GLN A 90 5.09 11.30 -6.04
C GLN A 90 4.20 10.05 -6.02
N ALA A 91 3.87 9.54 -4.83
CA ALA A 91 2.95 8.41 -4.66
C ALA A 91 1.56 8.72 -5.23
N GLN A 92 1.01 9.90 -4.93
CA GLN A 92 -0.27 10.36 -5.48
C GLN A 92 -0.24 10.50 -7.00
N SER A 93 0.86 11.01 -7.57
CA SER A 93 1.06 11.13 -9.02
C SER A 93 1.07 9.77 -9.71
N TYR A 94 1.76 8.79 -9.12
CA TYR A 94 1.78 7.40 -9.59
C TYR A 94 0.36 6.82 -9.67
N CYS A 95 -0.40 6.86 -8.56
CA CYS A 95 -1.76 6.33 -8.56
C CYS A 95 -2.64 7.05 -9.60
N LYS A 96 -2.51 8.37 -9.72
CA LYS A 96 -3.30 9.16 -10.69
C LYS A 96 -3.01 8.77 -12.14
N GLN A 97 -1.76 8.50 -12.52
CA GLN A 97 -1.41 8.07 -13.88
C GLN A 97 -2.08 6.75 -14.27
N LEU A 98 -2.39 5.90 -13.29
CA LEU A 98 -3.10 4.64 -13.48
C LEU A 98 -4.64 4.78 -13.38
N GLY A 99 -5.17 6.00 -13.23
CA GLY A 99 -6.59 6.23 -12.97
C GLY A 99 -7.04 5.71 -11.59
N LYS A 100 -6.10 5.61 -10.65
CA LYS A 100 -6.30 5.26 -9.24
C LYS A 100 -6.05 6.51 -8.35
N ARG A 101 -6.05 6.32 -7.04
CA ARG A 101 -5.73 7.32 -6.01
C ARG A 101 -5.00 6.66 -4.84
N LEU A 102 -4.46 7.44 -3.90
CA LEU A 102 -4.10 6.88 -2.60
C LEU A 102 -5.38 6.51 -1.82
N PRO A 103 -5.37 5.44 -1.01
CA PRO A 103 -6.48 5.13 -0.12
C PRO A 103 -6.62 6.22 0.95
N THR A 104 -7.82 6.44 1.47
CA THR A 104 -7.97 7.15 2.75
C THR A 104 -7.44 6.30 3.89
N GLU A 105 -7.16 6.91 5.04
CA GLU A 105 -6.80 6.17 6.26
C GLU A 105 -7.89 5.13 6.63
N GLN A 106 -9.17 5.50 6.49
CA GLN A 106 -10.30 4.63 6.78
C GLN A 106 -10.34 3.42 5.84
N GLU A 107 -10.15 3.65 4.54
CA GLU A 107 -10.10 2.58 3.54
C GLU A 107 -8.93 1.63 3.79
N TRP A 108 -7.76 2.19 4.11
CA TRP A 108 -6.59 1.40 4.44
C TRP A 108 -6.84 0.52 5.67
N GLU A 109 -7.38 1.09 6.74
CA GLU A 109 -7.66 0.34 7.97
C GLU A 109 -8.72 -0.74 7.75
N LYS A 110 -9.83 -0.42 7.08
CA LYS A 110 -10.85 -1.44 6.75
C LYS A 110 -10.23 -2.58 5.94
N SER A 111 -9.39 -2.26 4.95
CA SER A 111 -8.72 -3.25 4.10
C SER A 111 -7.84 -4.22 4.92
N ALA A 112 -7.19 -3.73 5.98
CA ALA A 112 -6.38 -4.53 6.88
C ALA A 112 -7.22 -5.29 7.94
N ARG A 113 -8.17 -4.59 8.57
CA ARG A 113 -8.86 -4.98 9.81
C ARG A 113 -10.14 -5.78 9.56
N GLY A 114 -10.78 -5.65 8.41
CA GLY A 114 -12.13 -6.21 8.24
C GLY A 114 -13.17 -5.49 9.10
N THR A 115 -14.16 -6.22 9.62
CA THR A 115 -15.28 -5.66 10.40
C THR A 115 -15.30 -6.12 11.86
N ASP A 116 -14.35 -6.95 12.29
CA ASP A 116 -14.34 -7.60 13.60
C ASP A 116 -13.32 -6.99 14.59
N ALA A 117 -12.78 -5.81 14.27
CA ALA A 117 -11.85 -5.06 15.11
C ALA A 117 -10.55 -5.80 15.47
N ARG A 118 -10.11 -6.75 14.64
CA ARG A 118 -8.89 -7.55 14.89
C ARG A 118 -7.61 -6.71 14.99
N LEU A 119 -6.70 -7.11 15.86
CA LEU A 119 -5.41 -6.41 16.08
C LEU A 119 -4.49 -6.47 14.86
N TYR A 120 -4.41 -7.63 14.19
CA TYR A 120 -3.59 -7.83 13.00
C TYR A 120 -4.44 -8.32 11.83
N PRO A 121 -4.00 -8.18 10.57
CA PRO A 121 -4.76 -8.64 9.40
C PRO A 121 -5.22 -10.09 9.50
N TRP A 122 -4.39 -10.95 10.10
CA TRP A 122 -4.64 -12.38 10.30
C TRP A 122 -5.39 -12.74 11.60
N GLY A 123 -5.80 -11.76 12.41
CA GLY A 123 -6.47 -11.96 13.71
C GLY A 123 -5.65 -11.46 14.90
N ASP A 124 -6.08 -11.76 16.12
CA ASP A 124 -5.51 -11.13 17.33
C ASP A 124 -4.24 -11.79 17.87
N LYS A 125 -3.95 -13.01 17.42
CA LYS A 125 -2.76 -13.74 17.89
C LYS A 125 -1.54 -13.33 17.06
N PRO A 126 -0.46 -12.83 17.67
CA PRO A 126 0.74 -12.50 16.94
C PRO A 126 1.35 -13.77 16.32
N LEU A 127 1.85 -13.69 15.07
CA LEU A 127 2.42 -14.85 14.37
C LEU A 127 3.67 -15.42 15.05
N ARG A 128 4.39 -14.58 15.80
CA ARG A 128 5.58 -14.93 16.60
C ARG A 128 5.65 -14.00 17.80
N LYS A 129 6.18 -14.49 18.93
CA LYS A 129 6.40 -13.66 20.14
C LYS A 129 7.40 -12.52 19.93
N LYS A 130 8.31 -12.65 18.97
CA LYS A 130 9.26 -11.61 18.53
C LYS A 130 9.35 -11.70 17.00
N PRO A 131 8.82 -10.72 16.25
CA PRO A 131 8.74 -10.76 14.78
C PRO A 131 10.12 -10.97 14.14
N HIS A 132 11.16 -10.33 14.69
CA HIS A 132 12.53 -10.48 14.20
C HIS A 132 13.60 -10.17 15.25
N PRO A 133 14.48 -11.13 15.63
CA PRO A 133 15.48 -10.91 16.67
C PRO A 133 16.77 -10.18 16.22
N PHE A 134 16.97 -9.91 14.92
CA PHE A 134 18.31 -9.52 14.42
C PHE A 134 18.41 -8.35 13.43
N TYR A 135 17.30 -7.72 13.00
CA TYR A 135 17.39 -6.68 11.96
C TYR A 135 16.38 -5.57 12.20
N SER A 136 16.85 -4.39 12.57
CA SER A 136 16.04 -3.17 12.62
C SER A 136 15.69 -2.72 11.19
N GLY A 137 14.41 -2.39 10.98
CA GLY A 137 13.80 -1.43 10.04
C GLY A 137 14.31 -1.16 8.61
N ILE A 138 15.39 -1.79 8.12
CA ILE A 138 16.12 -1.33 6.93
C ILE A 138 16.03 -2.34 5.77
N ILE A 139 15.81 -3.62 6.06
CA ILE A 139 15.77 -4.65 5.01
C ILE A 139 14.38 -4.70 4.40
N LYS A 140 14.22 -3.93 3.31
CA LYS A 140 13.12 -4.12 2.37
C LYS A 140 13.15 -5.55 1.85
N ARG A 141 12.01 -6.23 1.94
CA ARG A 141 11.82 -7.58 1.42
C ARG A 141 10.85 -7.49 0.25
N ARG A 142 10.89 -8.48 -0.64
CA ARG A 142 9.88 -8.56 -1.69
C ARG A 142 8.48 -8.56 -1.10
N VAL A 143 7.56 -7.88 -1.77
CA VAL A 143 6.14 -7.97 -1.45
C VAL A 143 5.71 -9.42 -1.45
N GLY A 144 4.73 -9.73 -0.61
CA GLY A 144 4.15 -11.04 -0.54
C GLY A 144 4.96 -12.11 0.20
N LEU A 145 6.09 -11.75 0.83
CA LEU A 145 6.97 -12.73 1.45
C LEU A 145 6.30 -13.46 2.63
N ASN A 146 5.61 -12.73 3.51
CA ASN A 146 4.93 -13.35 4.64
C ASN A 146 3.52 -13.81 4.25
N LYS A 147 3.42 -15.04 3.74
CA LYS A 147 2.14 -15.62 3.30
C LYS A 147 1.04 -15.68 4.39
N LYS A 148 1.39 -15.50 5.66
CA LYS A 148 0.43 -15.45 6.77
C LYS A 148 -0.11 -14.04 7.03
N ASP A 149 0.53 -13.01 6.50
CA ASP A 149 -0.01 -11.64 6.51
C ASP A 149 -1.05 -11.51 5.41
N ASN A 150 -2.28 -11.84 5.78
CA ASN A 150 -3.43 -11.83 4.89
C ASN A 150 -4.64 -11.27 5.64
N SER A 151 -5.21 -10.19 5.13
CA SER A 151 -6.43 -9.58 5.68
C SER A 151 -7.68 -10.38 5.31
N PRO A 152 -8.84 -10.10 5.94
CA PRO A 152 -10.13 -10.71 5.57
C PRO A 152 -10.51 -10.57 4.10
N TYR A 153 -10.09 -9.47 3.47
CA TYR A 153 -10.40 -9.15 2.08
C TYR A 153 -9.28 -9.57 1.13
N GLY A 154 -8.17 -10.08 1.64
CA GLY A 154 -7.04 -10.53 0.84
C GLY A 154 -5.96 -9.46 0.60
N ALA A 155 -6.02 -8.31 1.27
CA ALA A 155 -4.92 -7.36 1.30
C ALA A 155 -3.76 -7.95 2.11
N ARG A 156 -2.53 -7.70 1.64
CA ARG A 156 -1.33 -8.36 2.16
C ARG A 156 -0.26 -7.36 2.55
N ASP A 157 0.60 -7.82 3.46
CA ASP A 157 1.72 -7.06 4.02
C ASP A 157 1.23 -5.78 4.72
N MET A 158 0.06 -5.85 5.36
CA MET A 158 -0.58 -4.70 6.03
C MET A 158 -0.06 -4.51 7.47
N ALA A 159 0.58 -5.50 8.08
CA ALA A 159 1.10 -5.44 9.45
C ALA A 159 2.64 -5.57 9.49
N GLY A 160 3.29 -4.86 8.58
CA GLY A 160 4.73 -4.81 8.46
C GLY A 160 5.15 -4.27 7.10
N SER A 161 6.37 -4.62 6.69
CA SER A 161 7.00 -4.18 5.44
C SER A 161 7.43 -2.72 5.50
N VAL A 162 6.56 -1.80 5.07
CA VAL A 162 6.82 -0.36 5.05
C VAL A 162 5.61 0.37 5.63
N TRP A 163 5.83 1.56 6.16
CA TRP A 163 4.74 2.51 6.32
C TRP A 163 4.16 2.87 4.96
N GLU A 164 2.88 3.23 4.90
CA GLU A 164 2.21 3.53 3.64
C GLU A 164 1.53 4.89 3.65
N TRP A 165 1.80 5.71 2.62
CA TRP A 165 1.09 6.96 2.40
C TRP A 165 -0.42 6.73 2.18
N THR A 166 -1.24 7.57 2.83
CA THR A 166 -2.68 7.67 2.57
C THR A 166 -3.05 9.06 2.06
N ALA A 167 -4.26 9.23 1.54
CA ALA A 167 -4.80 10.53 1.14
C ALA A 167 -5.17 11.43 2.33
N SER A 168 -5.36 10.83 3.52
CA SER A 168 -5.83 11.54 4.73
C SER A 168 -4.81 12.55 5.24
N THR A 169 -5.32 13.64 5.81
CA THR A 169 -4.51 14.77 6.29
C THR A 169 -4.93 15.13 7.70
N GLU A 170 -3.97 15.41 8.57
CA GLU A 170 -4.19 15.87 9.94
C GLU A 170 -3.14 16.94 10.27
N ASN A 171 -3.58 18.11 10.73
CA ASN A 171 -2.70 19.23 11.10
C ASN A 171 -1.69 19.65 10.00
N GLY A 172 -2.07 19.49 8.72
CA GLY A 172 -1.21 19.78 7.57
C GLY A 172 -0.25 18.65 7.18
N GLU A 173 -0.15 17.62 8.00
CA GLU A 173 0.66 16.42 7.77
C GLU A 173 -0.17 15.33 7.08
N LYS A 174 0.49 14.37 6.46
CA LYS A 174 -0.17 13.22 5.82
C LYS A 174 -0.15 12.02 6.74
N VAL A 175 -1.29 11.36 6.82
CA VAL A 175 -1.42 10.14 7.60
C VAL A 175 -0.74 9.00 6.84
N THR A 176 0.08 8.26 7.57
CA THR A 176 0.69 7.01 7.12
C THR A 176 0.25 5.86 8.00
N ARG A 177 0.15 4.68 7.41
CA ARG A 177 -0.48 3.51 8.02
C ARG A 177 0.38 2.26 7.94
N GLY A 178 0.02 1.28 8.76
CA GLY A 178 0.74 0.01 8.87
C GLY A 178 1.90 0.16 9.83
N GLY A 179 3.09 -0.18 9.37
CA GLY A 179 4.25 -0.14 10.24
C GLY A 179 5.39 -0.96 9.67
N LEU A 180 6.44 -1.08 10.45
CA LEU A 180 7.59 -1.90 10.07
C LEU A 180 7.45 -3.27 10.72
N TRP A 181 8.13 -4.26 10.16
CA TRP A 181 8.27 -5.57 10.82
C TRP A 181 8.93 -5.47 12.21
N ASN A 182 9.61 -4.35 12.50
CA ASN A 182 10.23 -4.04 13.78
C ASN A 182 10.15 -2.53 14.05
N HIS A 183 9.49 -2.12 15.13
CA HIS A 183 9.62 -0.76 15.66
C HIS A 183 10.89 -0.71 16.52
N HIS A 184 11.66 0.38 16.44
CA HIS A 184 12.99 0.49 17.08
C HIS A 184 12.96 0.39 18.62
N LEU A 185 11.78 0.40 19.23
CA LEU A 185 11.56 0.40 20.68
C LEU A 185 10.76 -0.82 21.16
N GLU A 186 9.99 -1.47 20.29
CA GLU A 186 9.08 -2.57 20.65
C GLU A 186 9.09 -3.67 19.58
N TYR A 187 9.27 -4.92 20.02
CA TYR A 187 9.30 -6.11 19.16
C TYR A 187 7.88 -6.58 18.82
N GLU A 188 7.02 -5.68 18.35
CA GLU A 188 5.63 -5.97 18.01
C GLU A 188 5.37 -5.77 16.51
N TYR A 189 4.39 -6.51 15.98
CA TYR A 189 3.91 -6.27 14.62
C TYR A 189 3.10 -4.97 14.60
N GLY A 190 3.13 -4.25 13.47
CA GLY A 190 2.22 -3.13 13.26
C GLY A 190 0.77 -3.59 13.41
N LYS A 191 0.00 -2.93 14.25
CA LYS A 191 -1.43 -3.21 14.44
C LYS A 191 -2.22 -2.55 13.31
N THR A 192 -3.42 -3.07 13.06
CA THR A 192 -4.26 -2.57 11.95
C THR A 192 -4.68 -1.11 12.12
N PHE A 193 -4.61 -0.57 13.34
CA PHE A 193 -4.94 0.82 13.70
C PHE A 193 -3.71 1.75 13.81
N ASP A 194 -2.48 1.24 13.65
CA ASP A 194 -1.28 2.04 13.82
C ASP A 194 -1.19 3.16 12.76
N ARG A 195 -0.86 4.36 13.23
CA ARG A 195 -0.73 5.56 12.40
C ARG A 195 0.50 6.37 12.75
N ASN A 196 0.95 7.14 11.78
CA ASN A 196 1.95 8.18 11.97
C ASN A 196 1.65 9.38 11.08
N LEU A 197 2.13 10.57 11.46
CA LEU A 197 1.98 11.81 10.71
C LEU A 197 3.32 12.22 10.12
N ILE A 198 3.35 12.38 8.79
CA ILE A 198 4.57 12.73 8.07
C ILE A 198 4.30 13.84 7.08
N ALA A 199 5.21 14.81 7.01
CA ALA A 199 5.09 15.96 6.13
C ALA A 199 5.03 15.48 4.68
N PRO A 200 4.21 16.08 3.81
CA PRO A 200 3.99 15.59 2.43
C PRO A 200 5.27 15.60 1.57
N PHE A 201 6.27 16.39 1.94
CA PHE A 201 7.59 16.45 1.30
C PHE A 201 8.63 15.49 1.90
N GLY A 202 8.29 14.84 3.01
CA GLY A 202 9.11 13.81 3.64
C GLY A 202 9.30 12.61 2.70
N ARG A 203 10.46 11.98 2.79
CA ARG A 203 10.77 10.74 2.08
C ARG A 203 11.66 9.89 2.95
N PHE A 204 11.30 8.63 3.10
CA PHE A 204 12.00 7.71 4.00
C PHE A 204 12.16 6.36 3.32
N ILE A 205 13.26 5.68 3.63
CA ILE A 205 13.60 4.37 3.07
C ILE A 205 12.63 3.24 3.51
N PHE A 206 11.76 3.56 4.46
CA PHE A 206 10.80 2.65 5.10
C PHE A 206 9.35 3.07 4.85
N LEU A 207 9.12 4.04 3.96
CA LEU A 207 7.80 4.62 3.65
C LEU A 207 7.51 4.46 2.15
N GLY A 208 6.52 3.63 1.84
CA GLY A 208 6.00 3.35 0.52
C GLY A 208 4.52 3.72 0.42
N PHE A 209 3.78 3.00 -0.42
CA PHE A 209 2.35 3.20 -0.62
C PHE A 209 1.72 2.05 -1.42
N ARG A 210 0.39 2.04 -1.41
CA ARG A 210 -0.45 1.25 -2.32
C ARG A 210 -1.56 2.15 -2.88
N CYS A 211 -2.15 1.78 -4.01
CA CYS A 211 -3.24 2.57 -4.61
C CYS A 211 -4.62 1.97 -4.30
N ALA A 212 -5.64 2.79 -4.40
CA ALA A 212 -7.06 2.43 -4.32
C ALA A 212 -7.85 3.03 -5.48
N LYS A 213 -9.04 2.50 -5.74
CA LYS A 213 -9.98 3.00 -6.74
C LYS A 213 -11.40 2.88 -6.19
#